data_AF-A0A820X8Q9-F1
#
_entry.id   AF-A0A820X8Q9-F1
#
_cell.length_a   1.000
_cell.length_b   1.000
_cell.length_c   1.000
_cell.angle_alpha   90.00
_cell.angle_beta   90.00
_cell.angle_gamma   90.00
#
_symmetry.space_group_name_H-M   'P 1'
#
loop_
_entity.id
_entity.type
_entity.pdbx_description
1 polymer ?
#
loop_
_entity_poly.entity_id
_entity_poly.type
_entity_poly.pdbx_seq_one_letter_code
_entity_poly.pdbx_strand_id
1 'polypeptide(L)'
;EERARDHYRNLTEYGPRVINTRADYLTRAFILAELDRIRTSTNKPIRFEISLQNFSVAEIDQLQNIIVHISNTMPSSDTPCLMLAAHYDSGILDLIILIV
;
A
#
# COMPACT_ATOMS: atom_id res chain seq x y z
N GLU A 1 -1.17 13.64 -13.16
CA GLU A 1 -1.68 14.42 -12.02
C GLU A 1 -3.15 14.13 -11.73
N GLU A 2 -4.04 14.22 -12.73
CA GLU A 2 -5.48 13.97 -12.58
C GLU A 2 -5.84 12.61 -11.96
N ARG A 3 -5.24 11.52 -12.45
CA ARG A 3 -5.44 10.17 -11.87
C ARG A 3 -5.02 10.05 -10.40
N ALA A 4 -3.96 10.74 -9.99
CA ALA A 4 -3.50 10.69 -8.59
C ALA A 4 -4.50 11.39 -7.66
N ARG A 5 -5.12 12.47 -8.14
CA ARG A 5 -6.20 13.16 -7.44
C ARG A 5 -7.45 12.29 -7.32
N ASP A 6 -7.81 11.55 -8.37
CA ASP A 6 -8.95 10.64 -8.35
C ASP A 6 -8.72 9.47 -7.38
N HIS A 7 -7.52 8.88 -7.37
CA HIS A 7 -7.15 7.87 -6.38
C HIS A 7 -7.24 8.43 -4.96
N TYR A 8 -6.74 9.65 -4.73
CA TYR A 8 -6.85 10.29 -3.42
C TYR A 8 -8.31 10.52 -3.00
N ARG A 9 -9.17 11.01 -3.91
CA ARG A 9 -10.61 11.18 -3.64
C ARG A 9 -11.28 9.87 -3.26
N ASN A 10 -11.04 8.81 -4.03
CA ASN A 10 -11.63 7.48 -3.76
C ASN A 10 -11.14 6.92 -2.42
N LEU A 11 -9.88 7.13 -2.04
CA LEU A 11 -9.35 6.76 -0.73
C LEU A 11 -10.02 7.50 0.43
N THR A 12 -10.49 8.73 0.20
CA THR A 12 -11.17 9.56 1.22
C THR A 12 -12.68 9.34 1.30
N GLU A 13 -13.28 8.64 0.33
CA GLU A 13 -14.73 8.41 0.27
C GLU A 13 -15.24 7.56 1.44
N TYR A 14 -14.41 6.68 1.98
CA TYR A 14 -14.78 5.77 3.06
C TYR A 14 -14.75 6.42 4.46
N GLY A 15 -14.34 7.68 4.58
CA GLY A 15 -14.15 8.39 5.84
C GLY A 15 -12.75 8.20 6.47
N PRO A 16 -12.56 8.60 7.74
CA PRO A 16 -11.27 8.49 8.43
C PRO A 16 -10.82 7.04 8.56
N ARG A 17 -9.61 6.73 8.09
CA ARG A 17 -9.01 5.39 8.06
C ARG A 17 -8.31 5.05 9.39
N VAL A 18 -9.06 5.18 10.48
CA VAL A 18 -8.57 4.79 11.82
C VAL A 18 -8.44 3.28 11.86
N ILE A 19 -7.35 2.78 12.42
CA ILE A 19 -7.03 1.34 12.52
C ILE A 19 -8.23 0.54 13.06
N ASN A 20 -8.47 -0.64 12.49
CA ASN A 20 -9.55 -1.57 12.88
C ASN A 20 -10.98 -1.01 12.75
N THR A 21 -11.17 0.10 12.02
CA THR A 21 -12.50 0.59 11.67
C THR A 21 -12.97 0.08 10.31
N ARG A 22 -14.28 0.14 10.06
CA ARG A 22 -14.85 -0.18 8.73
C ARG A 22 -14.17 0.59 7.59
N ALA A 23 -13.84 1.87 7.81
CA ALA A 23 -13.19 2.71 6.81
C ALA A 23 -11.78 2.23 6.46
N ASP A 24 -11.01 1.77 7.46
CA ASP A 24 -9.70 1.13 7.25
C ASP A 24 -9.83 -0.13 6.39
N TYR A 25 -10.71 -1.06 6.77
CA TYR A 25 -10.93 -2.30 6.01
C TYR A 25 -11.34 -2.05 4.55
N LEU A 26 -12.28 -1.11 4.32
CA LEU A 26 -12.75 -0.79 2.97
C LEU A 26 -11.67 -0.09 2.13
N THR A 27 -10.90 0.81 2.73
CA THR A 27 -9.79 1.48 2.03
C THR A 27 -8.72 0.48 1.63
N ARG A 28 -8.33 -0.43 2.52
CA ARG A 28 -7.36 -1.49 2.21
C ARG A 28 -7.85 -2.38 1.07
N ALA A 29 -9.12 -2.79 1.11
CA ALA A 29 -9.71 -3.57 0.03
C ALA A 29 -9.68 -2.82 -1.32
N PHE A 30 -9.98 -1.52 -1.30
CA PHE A 30 -9.87 -0.66 -2.48
C PHE A 30 -8.43 -0.59 -3.02
N ILE A 31 -7.43 -0.37 -2.16
CA ILE A 31 -6.01 -0.33 -2.57
C ILE A 31 -5.60 -1.65 -3.23
N LEU A 32 -5.96 -2.79 -2.62
CA LEU A 32 -5.66 -4.12 -3.18
C LEU A 32 -6.31 -4.33 -4.55
N ALA A 33 -7.56 -3.91 -4.72
CA ALA A 33 -8.26 -3.98 -6.00
C ALA A 33 -7.59 -3.12 -7.08
N GLU A 34 -7.17 -1.90 -6.73
CA GLU A 34 -6.45 -1.02 -7.68
C GLU A 34 -5.08 -1.56 -8.06
N LEU A 35 -4.34 -2.16 -7.12
CA LEU A 35 -3.07 -2.81 -7.41
C LEU A 35 -3.24 -4.01 -8.34
N ASP A 36 -4.27 -4.82 -8.14
CA ASP A 36 -4.58 -5.95 -9.04
C ASP A 36 -5.01 -5.46 -10.43
N ARG A 37 -5.78 -4.36 -10.50
CA ARG A 37 -6.11 -3.69 -11.76
C ARG A 37 -4.86 -3.17 -12.48
N ILE A 38 -3.92 -2.56 -11.76
CA ILE A 38 -2.63 -2.11 -12.33
C ILE A 38 -1.84 -3.31 -12.87
N ARG A 39 -1.74 -4.37 -12.08
CA ARG A 39 -1.06 -5.61 -12.47
C ARG A 39 -1.63 -6.18 -13.77
N THR A 40 -2.95 -6.35 -13.84
CA THR A 40 -3.64 -6.93 -15.00
C THR A 40 -3.62 -6.02 -16.23
N SER A 41 -3.58 -4.70 -16.04
CA SER A 41 -3.46 -3.73 -17.14
C SER A 41 -2.04 -3.58 -17.69
N THR A 42 -1.02 -4.09 -16.98
CA THR A 42 0.37 -3.94 -17.38
C THR A 42 0.75 -5.01 -18.40
N ASN A 43 0.87 -4.62 -19.67
CA ASN A 43 1.31 -5.52 -20.76
C ASN A 43 2.83 -5.80 -20.77
N LYS A 44 3.57 -5.36 -19.74
CA LYS A 44 5.02 -5.56 -19.66
C LYS A 44 5.33 -6.88 -18.95
N PRO A 45 6.34 -7.65 -19.39
CA PRO A 45 6.79 -8.83 -18.67
C PRO A 45 7.55 -8.40 -17.41
N ILE A 46 6.81 -8.10 -16.34
CA ILE A 46 7.32 -7.75 -15.02
C ILE A 46 6.83 -8.75 -13.98
N ARG A 47 7.65 -8.99 -12.97
CA ARG A 47 7.21 -9.63 -11.73
C ARG A 47 6.47 -8.57 -10.91
N PHE A 48 5.24 -8.87 -10.54
CA PHE A 48 4.39 -7.99 -9.72
C PHE A 48 3.78 -8.82 -8.60
N GLU A 49 4.25 -8.60 -7.38
CA GLU A 49 3.85 -9.36 -6.19
C GLU A 49 3.25 -8.43 -5.16
N ILE A 50 2.12 -8.84 -4.59
CA ILE A 50 1.44 -8.13 -3.51
C ILE A 50 1.44 -9.05 -2.31
N SER A 51 1.92 -8.56 -1.17
CA SER A 51 1.93 -9.28 0.10
C SER A 51 1.31 -8.42 1.19
N LEU A 52 0.54 -9.08 2.07
CA LEU A 52 0.04 -8.46 3.30
C LEU A 52 0.93 -8.89 4.45
N GLN A 53 1.59 -7.91 5.07
CA GLN A 53 2.39 -8.15 6.26
C GLN A 53 1.58 -7.76 7.48
N ASN A 54 1.26 -8.76 8.31
CA ASN A 54 0.56 -8.56 9.58
C ASN A 54 1.56 -8.34 10.70
N PHE A 55 1.29 -7.40 11.59
CA PHE A 55 2.14 -7.12 12.73
C PHE A 55 1.31 -6.50 13.87
N SER A 56 1.91 -6.45 15.07
CA SER A 56 1.37 -5.74 16.22
C SER A 56 2.42 -4.76 16.72
N VAL A 57 2.00 -3.59 17.19
CA VAL A 57 2.88 -2.58 17.80
C VAL A 57 2.22 -2.10 19.08
N ALA A 58 2.93 -2.25 20.21
CA ALA A 58 2.40 -1.92 21.53
C ALA A 58 1.02 -2.56 21.78
N GLU A 59 0.07 -1.80 22.33
CA GLU A 59 -1.31 -2.21 22.62
C GLU A 59 -2.22 -2.23 21.37
N ILE A 60 -1.65 -2.13 20.16
CA ILE A 60 -2.39 -2.14 18.89
C ILE A 60 -2.11 -3.46 18.17
N ASP A 61 -3.14 -4.29 18.12
CA ASP A 61 -3.12 -5.56 17.40
C ASP A 61 -3.69 -5.44 15.99
N GLN A 62 -3.27 -6.40 15.14
CA GLN A 62 -3.81 -6.64 13.81
C GLN A 62 -3.51 -5.53 12.78
N LEU A 63 -2.35 -4.88 12.89
CA LEU A 63 -1.88 -3.96 11.87
C LEU A 63 -1.48 -4.70 10.60
N GLN A 64 -1.74 -4.09 9.45
CA GLN A 64 -1.46 -4.68 8.14
C GLN A 64 -0.78 -3.67 7.20
N ASN A 65 0.44 -3.98 6.78
CA ASN A 65 1.12 -3.30 5.68
C ASN A 65 0.80 -3.99 4.36
N ILE A 66 0.66 -3.20 3.30
CA ILE A 66 0.58 -3.68 1.92
C ILE A 66 1.96 -3.51 1.29
N ILE A 67 2.62 -4.61 0.96
CA ILE A 67 3.93 -4.61 0.34
C ILE A 67 3.76 -4.98 -1.14
N VAL A 68 4.25 -4.11 -2.02
CA VAL A 68 4.23 -4.35 -3.47
C VAL A 68 5.66 -4.44 -3.96
N HIS A 69 6.00 -5.58 -4.54
CA HIS A 69 7.31 -5.81 -5.13
C HIS A 69 7.18 -5.87 -6.66
N ILE A 70 7.88 -4.97 -7.34
CA ILE A 70 7.93 -4.90 -8.79
C ILE A 70 9.38 -5.07 -9.23
N SER A 71 9.62 -6.05 -10.09
CA SER A 71 10.96 -6.35 -10.61
C SER A 71 10.89 -6.91 -12.03
N ASN A 72 12.04 -7.04 -12.67
CA ASN A 72 12.16 -7.86 -13.87
C ASN A 72 11.85 -9.32 -13.52
N THR A 73 11.49 -10.13 -14.51
CA THR A 73 11.12 -11.55 -14.31
C THR A 73 12.25 -12.41 -13.74
N MET A 74 13.51 -11.99 -13.90
CA MET A 74 14.70 -12.69 -13.40
C MET A 74 15.64 -11.71 -12.67
N PRO A 75 15.31 -11.31 -11.43
CA PRO A 75 16.18 -10.44 -10.64
C PRO A 75 17.37 -11.24 -10.09
N SER A 76 18.58 -10.66 -10.11
CA SER A 76 19.72 -11.19 -9.34
C SER A 76 19.59 -10.76 -7.87
N SER A 77 20.26 -11.49 -6.96
CA SER A 77 20.28 -11.15 -5.51
C SER A 77 20.80 -9.74 -5.22
N ASP A 78 21.63 -9.21 -6.12
CA ASP A 78 22.33 -7.93 -5.95
C ASP A 78 21.65 -6.80 -6.72
N THR A 79 20.40 -7.02 -7.19
CA THR A 79 19.65 -5.99 -7.92
C THR A 79 19.36 -4.83 -6.96
N PRO A 80 19.80 -3.58 -7.28
CA PRO A 80 19.48 -2.44 -6.44
C PRO A 80 17.96 -2.23 -6.37
N CYS A 81 17.47 -1.90 -5.17
CA CYS A 81 16.06 -1.72 -4.89
C CYS A 81 15.75 -0.24 -4.60
N LEU A 82 14.66 0.26 -5.17
CA LEU A 82 14.07 1.55 -4.80
C LEU A 82 12.85 1.29 -3.91
N MET A 83 12.87 1.76 -2.68
CA MET A 83 11.74 1.69 -1.77
C MET A 83 10.91 2.97 -1.85
N LEU A 84 9.61 2.82 -2.12
CA LEU A 84 8.63 3.90 -2.00
C LEU A 84 7.65 3.53 -0.90
N ALA A 85 7.40 4.46 0.03
CA ALA A 85 6.54 4.24 1.18
C ALA A 85 5.55 5.40 1.35
N ALA A 86 4.34 5.05 1.80
CA ALA A 86 3.30 5.99 2.18
C ALA A 86 2.44 5.38 3.28
N HIS A 87 1.98 6.20 4.22
CA HIS A 87 0.96 5.81 5.18
C HIS A 87 -0.44 5.98 4.53
N TYR A 88 -1.37 5.08 4.82
CA TYR A 88 -2.73 5.16 4.28
C TYR A 88 -3.80 5.33 5.37
N ASP A 89 -3.47 5.06 6.63
CA ASP A 89 -4.32 5.25 7.80
C ASP A 89 -4.53 6.75 8.13
N SER A 90 -5.44 7.04 9.06
CA SER A 90 -5.78 8.41 9.49
C SER A 90 -5.85 8.52 11.02
N GLY A 91 -4.90 9.27 11.62
CA GLY A 91 -4.78 9.55 13.07
C GLY A 91 -4.01 8.46 13.86
N ILE A 92 -3.14 8.75 14.85
CA ILE A 92 -2.78 9.98 15.58
C ILE A 92 -1.27 10.28 15.40
N LEU A 93 -0.96 11.55 15.11
CA LEU A 93 0.37 12.17 14.97
C LEU A 93 1.23 11.73 13.78
N ASP A 94 1.68 12.75 13.04
CA ASP A 94 2.71 12.74 12.01
C ASP A 94 4.02 12.09 12.50
N LEU A 95 4.09 10.77 12.56
CA LEU A 95 5.36 10.05 12.67
C LEU A 95 5.77 9.60 11.27
N ILE A 96 6.19 10.58 10.45
CA ILE A 96 7.03 10.32 9.29
C ILE A 96 8.35 9.77 9.83
N ILE A 97 8.45 8.44 9.98
CA ILE A 97 9.75 7.79 10.09
C ILE A 97 10.28 7.70 8.65
N LEU A 98 11.04 8.73 8.26
CA LEU A 98 11.95 8.65 7.15
C LEU A 98 13.09 7.70 7.56
N ILE A 99 13.05 6.44 7.13
CA ILE A 99 14.24 5.59 7.17
C ILE A 99 15.07 5.97 5.94
N VAL A 100 16.17 6.69 6.19
CA VAL A 100 17.26 6.97 5.24
C VAL A 100 18.12 5.72 5.09
#